data_AF-A0A920P8V6-F1
#
_entry.id   AF-A0A920P8V6-F1
#
_cell.length_a   1.000
_cell.length_b   1.000
_cell.length_c   1.000
_cell.angle_alpha   90.00
_cell.angle_beta   90.00
_cell.angle_gamma   90.00
#
_symmetry.space_group_name_H-M   'P 1'
#
loop_
_entity.id
_entity.type
_entity.pdbx_description
1 polymer ?
#
loop_
_entity_poly.entity_id
_entity_poly.type
_entity_poly.pdbx_seq_one_letter_code
_entity_poly.pdbx_strand_id
1 'polypeptide(L)' 'MKELVKSAGRTPESVGIEGRINYGSGNEDEWNKLAAAWDEAGATHLSVNTMKSGLQGPDEHIEAIRRFKEAITG' A
#
# COMPACT_ATOMS: atom_id res chain seq x y z
N MET A 1 -7.94 -15.62 6.80
CA MET A 1 -6.65 -15.14 7.35
C MET A 1 -6.57 -15.31 8.87
N LYS A 2 -7.38 -14.59 9.66
CA LYS A 2 -7.31 -14.64 11.15
C LYS A 2 -7.36 -16.07 11.73
N GLU A 3 -8.25 -16.92 11.20
CA GLU A 3 -8.34 -18.32 11.65
C GLU A 3 -7.12 -19.17 11.27
N LEU A 4 -6.47 -18.90 10.12
CA LEU A 4 -5.22 -19.56 9.75
C LEU A 4 -4.04 -19.12 10.65
N VAL A 5 -4.03 -17.84 11.05
CA VAL A 5 -3.00 -17.33 11.98
C VAL A 5 -3.16 -17.96 13.35
N LYS A 6 -4.40 -18.05 13.85
CA LYS A 6 -4.71 -18.72 15.12
C LYS A 6 -4.37 -20.21 15.07
N SER A 7 -4.70 -20.92 13.98
CA SER A 7 -4.39 -22.35 13.86
C SER A 7 -2.88 -22.63 13.80
N ALA A 8 -2.08 -21.65 13.35
CA ALA A 8 -0.62 -21.69 13.40
C ALA A 8 -0.05 -21.29 14.78
N GLY A 9 -0.88 -21.10 15.82
CA GLY A 9 -0.45 -20.76 17.17
C GLY A 9 0.02 -19.31 17.34
N ARG A 10 -0.31 -18.42 16.39
CA ARG A 10 0.04 -17.00 16.42
C ARG A 10 -1.17 -16.14 16.77
N THR A 11 -0.92 -14.95 17.31
CA THR A 11 -1.97 -13.94 17.48
C THR A 11 -2.16 -13.18 16.15
N PRO A 12 -3.39 -12.85 15.74
CA PRO A 12 -3.62 -12.05 14.53
C PRO A 12 -2.80 -10.76 14.48
N GLU A 13 -2.59 -10.12 15.62
CA GLU A 13 -1.86 -8.85 15.77
C GLU A 13 -0.34 -9.04 15.55
N SER A 14 0.18 -10.26 15.69
CA SER A 14 1.59 -10.58 15.41
C SER A 14 1.90 -10.69 13.92
N VAL A 15 0.88 -10.64 13.05
CA VAL A 15 1.03 -10.76 11.59
C VAL A 15 0.55 -9.48 10.94
N GLY A 16 1.49 -8.67 10.45
CA GLY A 16 1.18 -7.49 9.66
C GLY A 16 0.54 -7.85 8.31
N ILE A 17 -0.41 -7.02 7.90
CA ILE A 17 -1.01 -7.04 6.55
C ILE A 17 -0.45 -5.86 5.77
N GLU A 18 0.12 -6.12 4.59
CA GLU A 18 0.55 -5.10 3.63
C GLU A 18 -0.54 -4.88 2.59
N GLY A 19 -1.06 -3.66 2.50
CA GLY A 19 -1.82 -3.20 1.35
C GLY A 19 -0.88 -2.66 0.28
N ARG A 20 -1.08 -3.06 -0.98
CA ARG A 20 -0.27 -2.56 -2.10
C ARG A 20 -1.11 -1.71 -3.04
N ILE A 21 -0.59 -0.54 -3.38
CA ILE A 21 -1.17 0.37 -4.39
C ILE A 21 -0.17 0.52 -5.54
N ASN A 22 -0.64 0.42 -6.78
CA ASN A 22 0.20 0.75 -7.93
C ASN A 22 0.13 2.25 -8.18
N TYR A 23 1.27 2.91 -8.40
CA TYR A 23 1.32 4.34 -8.69
C TYR A 23 0.45 4.70 -9.91
N GLY A 24 0.49 3.87 -10.96
CA GLY A 24 -0.36 4.02 -12.14
C GLY A 24 -1.86 3.72 -11.95
N SER A 25 -2.35 3.41 -10.73
CA SER A 25 -3.76 3.15 -10.47
C SER A 25 -4.66 4.38 -10.63
N GLY A 26 -4.11 5.59 -10.65
CA GLY A 26 -4.90 6.81 -10.80
C GLY A 26 -4.18 8.04 -10.29
N ASN A 27 -4.96 8.98 -9.77
CA ASN A 27 -4.49 10.20 -9.14
C ASN A 27 -4.54 10.09 -7.61
N GLU A 28 -4.30 11.21 -6.94
CA GLU A 28 -4.22 11.31 -5.47
C GLU A 28 -5.52 10.90 -4.77
N ASP A 29 -6.68 11.23 -5.34
CA ASP A 29 -7.98 10.80 -4.80
C ASP A 29 -8.16 9.29 -4.88
N GLU A 30 -7.79 8.68 -6.02
CA GLU A 30 -7.86 7.23 -6.20
C GLU A 30 -6.90 6.50 -5.26
N TRP A 31 -5.69 7.04 -5.06
CA TRP A 31 -4.74 6.48 -4.10
C TRP A 31 -5.28 6.53 -2.67
N ASN A 32 -5.89 7.65 -2.24
CA ASN A 32 -6.46 7.78 -0.91
C ASN A 32 -7.65 6.84 -0.70
N LYS A 33 -8.53 6.67 -1.70
CA LYS A 33 -9.63 5.69 -1.63
C LYS A 33 -9.10 4.26 -1.47
N LEU A 34 -8.06 3.90 -2.22
CA LEU A 34 -7.44 2.58 -2.11
C LEU A 34 -6.74 2.39 -0.76
N ALA A 35 -6.10 3.44 -0.23
CA ALA A 35 -5.47 3.41 1.09
C ALA A 35 -6.51 3.21 2.20
N ALA A 36 -7.61 3.95 2.16
CA ALA A 36 -8.73 3.79 3.09
C ALA A 36 -9.34 2.38 3.01
N ALA A 37 -9.52 1.83 1.81
CA ALA A 37 -10.00 0.46 1.65
C ALA A 37 -9.05 -0.58 2.26
N TRP A 38 -7.73 -0.36 2.18
CA TRP A 38 -6.75 -1.20 2.86
C TRP A 38 -6.78 -1.04 4.38
N ASP A 39 -6.95 0.18 4.88
CA ASP A 39 -7.11 0.46 6.31
C ASP A 39 -8.35 -0.24 6.89
N GLU A 40 -9.51 -0.11 6.22
CA GLU A 40 -10.75 -0.81 6.57
C GLU A 40 -10.59 -2.34 6.56
N ALA A 41 -9.75 -2.88 5.67
CA ALA A 41 -9.42 -4.30 5.60
C ALA A 41 -8.45 -4.76 6.71
N GLY A 42 -7.93 -3.83 7.52
CA GLY A 42 -6.98 -4.09 8.60
C GLY A 42 -5.53 -4.15 8.15
N ALA A 43 -5.17 -3.47 7.05
CA ALA A 43 -3.78 -3.29 6.68
C ALA A 43 -3.02 -2.55 7.79
N THR A 44 -1.82 -3.03 8.07
CA THR A 44 -0.91 -2.44 9.07
C THR A 44 0.22 -1.65 8.42
N HIS A 45 0.44 -1.91 7.13
CA HIS A 45 1.49 -1.32 6.32
C HIS A 45 0.91 -1.05 4.93
N LEU A 46 1.40 0.01 4.29
CA LEU A 46 1.06 0.34 2.92
C LEU A 46 2.33 0.38 2.08
N SER A 47 2.30 -0.21 0.89
CA SER A 47 3.38 -0.16 -0.09
C SER A 47 2.90 0.44 -1.41
N VAL A 48 3.79 1.19 -2.09
CA VAL A 48 3.55 1.71 -3.43
C VAL A 48 4.46 1.00 -4.43
N ASN A 49 3.87 0.60 -5.55
CA ASN A 49 4.59 0.01 -6.67
C ASN A 49 4.61 0.98 -7.86
N THR A 50 5.81 1.44 -8.23
CA THR A 50 6.01 2.36 -9.36
C THR A 50 6.36 1.64 -10.67
N MET A 51 6.49 0.32 -10.65
CA MET A 51 6.79 -0.47 -11.85
C MET A 51 5.66 -0.38 -12.87
N LYS A 52 6.02 -0.44 -14.17
CA LYS A 52 5.08 -0.35 -15.31
C LYS A 52 4.22 0.92 -15.34
N SER A 53 4.65 1.99 -14.66
CA SER A 53 3.93 3.28 -14.61
C SER A 53 4.43 4.29 -15.66
N GLY A 54 5.21 3.85 -16.66
CA GLY A 54 5.77 4.71 -17.71
C GLY A 54 6.92 5.63 -17.28
N LEU A 55 7.41 5.47 -16.05
CA LEU A 55 8.51 6.26 -15.49
C LEU A 55 9.86 5.85 -16.08
N GLN A 56 10.72 6.83 -16.34
CA GLN A 56 12.03 6.67 -16.94
C GLN A 56 13.14 6.81 -15.89
N GLY A 57 13.72 5.67 -15.52
CA GLY A 57 14.91 5.64 -14.69
C GLY A 57 14.66 5.99 -13.21
N PRO A 58 15.70 5.87 -12.37
CA PRO A 58 15.56 5.88 -10.91
C PRO A 58 14.99 7.18 -10.34
N ASP A 59 15.34 8.34 -10.89
CA ASP A 59 14.92 9.64 -10.36
C ASP A 59 13.40 9.83 -10.45
N GLU A 60 12.80 9.43 -11.57
CA GLU A 60 11.34 9.48 -11.73
C GLU A 60 10.63 8.51 -10.78
N HIS A 61 11.22 7.34 -10.51
CA HIS A 61 10.68 6.41 -9.51
C HIS A 61 10.75 6.99 -8.08
N ILE A 62 11.84 7.65 -7.72
CA ILE A 62 12.00 8.31 -6.41
C ILE A 62 10.97 9.42 -6.25
N GLU A 63 10.81 10.25 -7.29
CA GLU A 63 9.86 11.36 -7.28
C GLU A 63 8.40 10.87 -7.19
N ALA A 64 8.05 9.81 -7.92
CA ALA A 64 6.74 9.17 -7.82
C ALA A 64 6.45 8.65 -6.41
N ILE A 65 7.43 8.03 -5.74
CA ILE A 65 7.29 7.57 -4.36
C ILE A 65 7.09 8.75 -3.41
N ARG A 66 7.86 9.83 -3.59
CA ARG A 66 7.72 11.07 -2.79
C ARG A 66 6.32 11.65 -2.93
N ARG A 67 5.84 11.84 -4.17
CA ARG A 67 4.50 12.38 -4.44
C ARG A 67 3.41 11.50 -3.85
N PHE A 68 3.49 10.18 -4.04
CA PHE A 68 2.53 9.26 -3.45
C PHE A 68 2.46 9.41 -1.92
N LYS A 69 3.63 9.46 -1.26
CA LYS A 69 3.72 9.63 0.20
C LYS A 69 3.11 10.95 0.67
N GLU A 70 3.29 12.03 -0.08
CA GLU A 70 2.73 13.35 0.26
C GLU A 70 1.22 13.43 0.05
N ALA A 71 0.70 12.71 -0.94
CA ALA A 71 -0.72 12.70 -1.27
C ALA A 71 -1.56 11.81 -0.35
N ILE A 72 -1.00 10.70 0.12
CA ILE A 72 -1.72 9.78 1.01
C ILE A 72 -1.79 10.40 2.41
N THR A 73 -3.01 10.55 2.92
CA THR A 73 -3.24 10.83 4.34
C THR A 73 -3.45 9.49 5.07
N GLY A 74 -2.62 9.22 6.07
CA GLY A 74 -2.76 8.09 7.00
C GLY A 74 -2.95 8.57 8.42
#